data_AF-A0A9E3CUF4-F1
#
_entry.id   AF-A0A9E3CUF4-F1
#
_cell.length_a   1.000
_cell.length_b   1.000
_cell.length_c   1.000
_cell.angle_alpha   90.00
_cell.angle_beta   90.00
_cell.angle_gamma   90.00
#
_symmetry.space_group_name_H-M   'P 1'
#
loop_
_entity.id
_entity.type
_entity.pdbx_description
1 polymer ?
#
loop_
_entity_poly.entity_id
_entity_poly.type
_entity_poly.pdbx_seq_one_letter_code
_entity_poly.pdbx_strand_id
1 'polypeptide(L)'
;MFCPYCGTETTQGLNYCNRCGGNLAPLTQGPQETRIIVAPGAAWAAGLTTGAVVVIGLWMIFPIATELAAKGMAPTAVVAIALFIALAVVGCAAMLLRFWSTLLGVGAARQQTHAASLPRPKAQDTRGLDAPRQDSLNPVPAHSITEQTTRTLDRVERK
;
A
#
# COMPACT_ATOMS: atom_id res chain seq x y z
N MET A 1 5.72 -24.50 -0.52
CA MET A 1 6.46 -23.22 -0.37
C MET A 1 7.51 -23.42 0.70
N PHE A 2 8.60 -22.64 0.78
CA PHE A 2 9.58 -22.80 1.86
C PHE A 2 9.44 -21.65 2.87
N CYS A 3 9.56 -21.95 4.17
CA CYS A 3 9.53 -20.94 5.22
C CYS A 3 10.84 -20.12 5.21
N PRO A 4 10.79 -18.77 5.19
CA PRO A 4 12.01 -17.95 5.20
C PRO A 4 12.77 -18.01 6.54
N TYR A 5 12.12 -18.43 7.61
CA TYR A 5 12.72 -18.50 8.95
C TYR A 5 13.46 -19.80 9.21
N CYS A 6 13.01 -20.93 8.65
CA CYS A 6 13.55 -22.25 8.96
C CYS A 6 13.82 -23.12 7.74
N GLY A 7 13.56 -22.62 6.53
CA GLY A 7 13.86 -23.32 5.27
C GLY A 7 13.04 -24.57 5.01
N THR A 8 12.06 -24.91 5.85
CA THR A 8 11.25 -26.13 5.66
C THR A 8 10.10 -25.91 4.71
N GLU A 9 9.71 -27.00 4.04
CA GLU A 9 8.49 -26.99 3.23
C GLU A 9 7.27 -26.69 4.10
N THR A 10 6.46 -25.76 3.62
CA THR A 10 5.20 -25.33 4.20
C THR A 10 4.12 -25.48 3.15
N THR A 11 2.99 -26.00 3.60
CA THR A 11 1.76 -26.10 2.82
C THR A 11 1.24 -24.70 2.53
N GLN A 12 0.90 -24.46 1.28
CA GLN A 12 0.34 -23.19 0.81
C GLN A 12 -1.02 -22.96 1.51
N GLY A 13 -1.24 -21.78 2.08
CA GLY A 13 -2.50 -21.45 2.78
C GLY A 13 -2.43 -21.35 4.30
N LEU A 14 -1.30 -21.67 4.93
CA LEU A 14 -1.15 -21.52 6.39
C LEU A 14 -0.62 -20.12 6.76
N ASN A 15 -1.17 -19.55 7.84
CA ASN A 15 -0.72 -18.27 8.39
C ASN A 15 0.57 -18.39 9.21
N TYR A 16 0.95 -19.61 9.61
CA TYR A 16 2.12 -19.87 10.44
C TYR A 16 2.85 -21.12 9.96
N CYS A 17 4.15 -21.18 10.20
CA CYS A 17 4.94 -22.37 9.93
C CYS A 17 4.72 -23.41 11.04
N ASN A 18 4.32 -24.63 10.68
CA ASN A 18 4.10 -25.73 11.62
C ASN A 18 5.37 -26.17 12.38
N ARG A 19 6.56 -25.78 11.91
CA ARG A 19 7.84 -26.21 12.49
C ARG A 19 8.48 -25.17 13.40
N CYS A 20 8.49 -23.90 13.01
CA CYS A 20 9.13 -22.82 13.77
C CYS A 20 8.14 -21.81 14.38
N GLY A 21 6.85 -21.93 14.09
CA GLY A 21 5.82 -20.96 14.52
C GLY A 21 5.93 -19.59 13.85
N GLY A 22 6.87 -19.39 12.91
CA GLY A 22 7.06 -18.13 12.21
C GLY A 22 5.82 -17.73 11.41
N ASN A 23 5.46 -16.44 11.46
CA ASN A 23 4.29 -15.91 10.79
C ASN A 23 4.53 -15.84 9.26
N LEU A 24 3.68 -16.54 8.50
CA LEU A 24 3.68 -16.65 7.04
C LEU A 24 2.49 -15.91 6.40
N ALA A 25 1.62 -15.28 7.19
CA ALA A 25 0.49 -14.48 6.69
C ALA A 25 0.88 -13.45 5.60
N PRO A 26 2.01 -12.71 5.68
CA PRO A 26 2.37 -11.76 4.62
C PRO A 26 2.82 -12.42 3.30
N LEU A 27 3.08 -13.74 3.30
CA LEU A 27 3.51 -14.48 2.11
C LEU A 27 2.38 -15.32 1.50
N THR A 28 1.44 -15.79 2.33
CA THR A 28 0.28 -16.58 1.90
C THR A 28 -0.80 -15.68 1.28
N GLN A 29 -0.86 -14.42 1.67
CA GLN A 29 -1.54 -13.39 0.89
C GLN A 29 -0.64 -13.06 -0.32
N GLY A 30 -0.69 -13.91 -1.35
CA GLY A 30 -0.29 -13.50 -2.71
C GLY A 30 -0.90 -12.13 -2.98
N PRO A 31 -0.16 -11.21 -3.65
CA PRO A 31 -0.40 -9.77 -3.60
C PRO A 31 -1.89 -9.55 -3.69
N GLN A 32 -2.52 -9.24 -2.56
CA GLN A 32 -3.89 -8.76 -2.60
C GLN A 32 -3.74 -7.45 -3.34
N GLU A 33 -3.96 -7.54 -4.65
CA GLU A 33 -4.51 -6.51 -5.48
C GLU A 33 -5.76 -6.09 -4.71
N THR A 34 -5.55 -5.23 -3.71
CA THR A 34 -6.52 -4.26 -3.25
C THR A 34 -6.75 -3.43 -4.49
N ARG A 35 -7.56 -3.98 -5.39
CA ARG A 35 -8.16 -3.31 -6.50
C ARG A 35 -9.04 -2.31 -5.79
N ILE A 36 -8.46 -1.15 -5.48
CA ILE A 36 -9.21 0.01 -5.06
C ILE A 36 -10.10 0.24 -6.28
N ILE A 37 -11.32 -0.26 -6.22
CA ILE A 37 -12.37 0.05 -7.18
C ILE A 37 -12.71 1.49 -6.88
N VAL A 38 -11.84 2.39 -7.34
CA VAL A 38 -12.17 3.81 -7.40
C VAL A 38 -13.30 3.86 -8.41
N ALA A 39 -14.54 3.98 -7.91
CA ALA A 39 -15.68 4.16 -8.78
C ALA A 39 -15.35 5.36 -9.69
N PRO A 40 -15.36 5.22 -11.03
CA PRO A 40 -14.92 6.27 -11.94
C PRO A 40 -15.67 7.60 -11.71
N GLY A 41 -16.88 7.54 -11.14
CA GLY A 41 -17.63 8.72 -10.70
C GLY A 41 -16.97 9.54 -9.58
N ALA A 42 -16.22 8.92 -8.66
CA ALA A 42 -15.57 9.65 -7.56
C ALA A 42 -14.39 10.52 -8.05
N ALA A 43 -13.63 10.02 -9.02
CA ALA A 43 -12.54 10.79 -9.63
C ALA A 43 -13.08 11.99 -10.44
N TRP A 44 -14.18 11.80 -11.16
CA TRP A 44 -14.81 12.88 -11.92
C TRP A 44 -15.44 13.94 -11.00
N ALA A 45 -16.10 13.51 -9.91
CA ALA A 45 -16.64 14.42 -8.91
C ALA A 45 -15.54 15.22 -8.18
N ALA A 46 -14.41 14.58 -7.83
CA ALA A 46 -13.27 15.26 -7.21
C ALA A 46 -12.64 16.29 -8.15
N GLY A 47 -12.49 15.94 -9.44
CA GLY A 47 -11.99 16.86 -10.46
C GLY A 47 -12.92 18.05 -10.67
N LEU A 48 -14.23 17.79 -10.77
CA LEU A 48 -15.23 18.82 -11.04
C LEU A 48 -15.39 19.79 -9.86
N THR A 49 -15.40 19.28 -8.63
CA THR A 49 -15.44 20.13 -7.42
C THR A 49 -14.19 21.00 -7.30
N THR A 50 -13.00 20.42 -7.50
CA THR A 50 -11.75 21.19 -7.42
C THR A 50 -11.68 22.23 -8.54
N GLY A 51 -12.02 21.85 -9.76
CA GLY A 51 -12.06 22.77 -10.90
C GLY A 51 -13.04 23.93 -10.68
N ALA A 52 -14.24 23.63 -10.18
CA ALA A 52 -15.23 24.65 -9.84
C ALA A 52 -14.70 25.63 -8.78
N VAL A 53 -14.06 25.14 -7.71
CA VAL A 53 -13.48 26.00 -6.67
C VAL A 53 -12.42 26.94 -7.25
N VAL A 54 -11.54 26.44 -8.13
CA VAL A 54 -10.50 27.28 -8.76
C VAL A 54 -11.13 28.32 -9.68
N VAL A 55 -12.08 27.93 -10.53
CA VAL A 55 -12.74 28.85 -11.46
C VAL A 55 -13.52 29.93 -10.70
N ILE A 56 -14.31 29.56 -9.70
CA ILE A 56 -15.07 30.49 -8.87
C ILE A 56 -14.12 31.43 -8.12
N GLY A 57 -13.06 30.88 -7.53
CA GLY A 57 -12.05 31.67 -6.81
C GLY A 57 -11.37 32.69 -7.72
N LEU A 58 -11.03 32.32 -8.95
CA LEU A 58 -10.41 33.23 -9.92
C LEU A 58 -11.39 34.29 -10.44
N TRP A 59 -12.65 33.90 -10.65
CA TRP A 59 -13.71 34.82 -11.09
C TRP A 59 -13.99 35.91 -10.06
N MET A 60 -13.91 35.57 -8.77
CA MET A 60 -14.09 36.52 -7.66
C MET A 60 -12.98 37.59 -7.59
N ILE A 61 -11.79 37.36 -8.15
CA ILE A 61 -10.67 38.32 -8.08
C ILE A 61 -10.97 39.59 -8.90
N PHE A 62 -11.63 39.45 -10.04
CA PHE A 62 -11.95 40.57 -10.93
C PHE A 62 -12.83 41.66 -10.28
N PRO A 63 -14.02 41.35 -9.71
CA PRO A 63 -14.86 42.37 -9.10
C PRO A 63 -14.17 43.05 -7.92
N ILE A 64 -13.45 42.28 -7.10
CA ILE A 64 -12.67 42.79 -5.97
C ILE A 64 -11.61 43.79 -6.47
N ALA A 65 -10.84 43.43 -7.50
CA ALA A 65 -9.83 44.32 -8.07
C ALA A 65 -10.46 45.60 -8.65
N THR A 66 -11.61 45.50 -9.32
CA THR A 66 -12.29 46.68 -9.88
C THR A 66 -12.83 47.61 -8.80
N GLU A 67 -13.39 47.09 -7.70
CA GLU A 67 -13.83 47.92 -6.57
C GLU A 67 -12.66 48.61 -5.87
N LEU A 68 -11.55 47.90 -5.67
CA LEU A 68 -10.37 48.47 -5.03
C LEU A 68 -9.71 49.55 -5.89
N ALA A 69 -9.69 49.36 -7.22
CA ALA A 69 -9.24 50.37 -8.15
C ALA A 69 -10.16 51.61 -8.14
N ALA A 70 -11.48 51.40 -8.09
CA ALA A 70 -12.46 52.51 -8.03
C ALA A 70 -12.33 53.35 -6.74
N LYS A 71 -11.86 52.74 -5.64
CA LYS A 71 -11.60 53.44 -4.37
C LYS A 71 -10.28 54.24 -4.35
N GLY A 72 -9.56 54.31 -5.48
CA GLY A 72 -8.33 55.10 -5.62
C GLY A 72 -7.12 54.50 -4.90
N MET A 73 -7.15 53.20 -4.62
CA MET A 73 -6.05 52.52 -3.93
C MET A 73 -4.83 52.42 -4.85
N ALA A 74 -3.62 52.51 -4.27
CA ALA A 74 -2.39 52.39 -5.04
C ALA A 74 -2.36 51.04 -5.79
N PRO A 75 -1.96 51.01 -7.07
CA PRO A 75 -1.99 49.79 -7.89
C PRO A 75 -1.12 48.68 -7.31
N THR A 76 -0.05 49.03 -6.60
CA THR A 76 0.81 48.09 -5.87
C THR A 76 0.06 47.32 -4.77
N ALA A 77 -0.83 47.98 -4.04
CA ALA A 77 -1.66 47.35 -3.01
C ALA A 77 -2.69 46.41 -3.63
N VAL A 78 -3.32 46.83 -4.73
CA VAL A 78 -4.31 45.99 -5.46
C VAL A 78 -3.65 44.71 -5.97
N VAL A 79 -2.47 44.82 -6.58
CA VAL A 79 -1.70 43.67 -7.07
C VAL A 79 -1.28 42.75 -5.92
N ALA A 80 -0.82 43.30 -4.79
CA ALA A 80 -0.44 42.50 -3.63
C ALA A 80 -1.63 41.70 -3.06
N ILE A 81 -2.80 42.33 -2.94
CA ILE A 81 -4.04 41.67 -2.47
C ILE A 81 -4.48 40.58 -3.46
N ALA A 82 -4.48 40.87 -4.76
CA ALA A 82 -4.85 39.90 -5.79
C ALA A 82 -3.91 38.68 -5.78
N LEU A 83 -2.60 38.88 -5.63
CA LEU A 83 -1.60 37.82 -5.49
C LEU A 83 -1.86 36.96 -4.23
N PHE A 84 -2.17 37.61 -3.11
CA PHE A 84 -2.46 36.90 -1.86
C PHE A 84 -3.71 36.02 -1.99
N ILE A 85 -4.78 36.53 -2.63
CA ILE A 85 -6.00 35.76 -2.89
C ILE A 85 -5.69 34.59 -3.84
N ALA A 86 -4.93 34.83 -4.92
CA ALA A 86 -4.56 33.78 -5.86
C ALA A 86 -3.76 32.66 -5.18
N LEU A 87 -2.77 33.00 -4.35
CA LEU A 87 -2.00 32.04 -3.56
C LEU A 87 -2.88 31.25 -2.58
N ALA A 88 -3.84 31.91 -1.93
CA ALA A 88 -4.78 31.24 -1.04
C ALA A 88 -5.66 30.24 -1.79
N VAL A 89 -6.20 30.61 -2.96
CA VAL A 89 -7.00 29.71 -3.81
C VAL A 89 -6.17 28.51 -4.27
N VAL A 90 -4.93 28.73 -4.72
CA VAL A 90 -4.01 27.65 -5.11
C VAL A 90 -3.67 26.75 -3.93
N GLY A 91 -3.43 27.32 -2.75
CA GLY A 91 -3.18 26.57 -1.51
C GLY A 91 -4.36 25.69 -1.11
N CYS A 92 -5.59 26.23 -1.14
CA CYS A 92 -6.81 25.48 -0.91
C CYS A 92 -6.99 24.35 -1.93
N ALA A 93 -6.77 24.62 -3.22
CA ALA A 93 -6.85 23.60 -4.26
C ALA A 93 -5.80 22.49 -4.04
N ALA A 94 -4.56 22.84 -3.69
CA ALA A 94 -3.51 21.88 -3.39
C ALA A 94 -3.83 21.01 -2.17
N MET A 95 -4.40 21.60 -1.10
CA MET A 95 -4.86 20.85 0.06
C MET A 95 -6.02 19.90 -0.29
N LEU A 96 -6.99 20.36 -1.08
CA LEU A 96 -8.07 19.51 -1.58
C LEU A 96 -7.51 18.36 -2.43
N LEU A 97 -6.61 18.63 -3.38
CA LEU A 97 -5.95 17.60 -4.18
C LEU A 97 -5.23 16.58 -3.30
N ARG A 98 -4.50 17.04 -2.27
CA ARG A 98 -3.79 16.17 -1.34
C ARG A 98 -4.77 15.29 -0.56
N PHE A 99 -5.87 15.87 -0.07
CA PHE A 99 -6.93 15.15 0.63
C PHE A 99 -7.57 14.08 -0.28
N TRP A 100 -7.95 14.44 -1.50
CA TRP A 100 -8.47 13.49 -2.50
C TRP A 100 -7.44 12.41 -2.85
N SER A 101 -6.16 12.76 -3.00
CA SER A 101 -5.11 11.77 -3.29
C SER A 101 -4.90 10.76 -2.16
N THR A 102 -5.11 11.20 -0.91
CA THR A 102 -5.00 10.37 0.28
C THR A 102 -6.23 9.48 0.43
N LEU A 103 -7.43 10.03 0.23
CA LEU A 103 -8.69 9.30 0.28
C LEU A 103 -8.85 8.27 -0.84
N LEU A 104 -8.46 8.62 -2.06
CA LEU A 104 -8.59 7.77 -3.23
C LEU A 104 -7.44 6.75 -3.34
N GLY A 105 -6.48 6.75 -2.41
CA GLY A 105 -5.36 5.81 -2.41
C GLY A 105 -4.50 5.89 -3.67
N VAL A 106 -4.50 7.01 -4.39
CA VAL A 106 -3.86 7.18 -5.72
C VAL A 106 -2.32 7.11 -5.63
N GLY A 107 -1.76 7.10 -4.43
CA GLY A 107 -0.38 6.68 -4.18
C GLY A 107 -0.09 5.23 -4.59
N ALA A 108 -1.07 4.33 -4.58
CA ALA A 108 -0.92 2.93 -5.00
C ALA A 108 -0.95 2.76 -6.53
N ALA A 109 -1.73 3.58 -7.25
CA ALA A 109 -1.86 3.48 -8.72
C ALA A 109 -0.64 4.03 -9.48
N ARG A 110 0.05 5.05 -8.94
CA ARG A 110 1.26 5.62 -9.56
C ARG A 110 2.50 4.71 -9.45
N GLN A 111 2.47 3.72 -8.56
CA GLN A 111 3.58 2.77 -8.37
C GLN A 111 3.49 1.54 -9.29
N GLN A 112 2.31 1.25 -9.87
CA GLN A 112 2.15 0.15 -10.84
C GLN A 112 2.61 0.51 -12.26
N THR A 113 2.59 1.79 -12.67
CA THR A 113 3.11 2.19 -13.99
C THR A 113 4.64 2.12 -14.10
N HIS A 114 5.37 2.08 -12.98
CA HIS A 114 6.82 1.84 -12.98
C HIS A 114 7.21 0.37 -12.74
N ALA A 115 6.30 -0.50 -12.28
CA ALA A 115 6.58 -1.93 -12.10
C ALA A 115 6.31 -2.80 -13.36
N ALA A 116 5.59 -2.26 -14.36
CA ALA A 116 5.30 -2.95 -15.62
C ALA A 116 6.44 -2.90 -16.66
N SER A 117 7.61 -2.35 -16.30
CA SER A 117 8.77 -2.21 -17.20
C SER A 117 10.06 -2.79 -16.62
N LEU A 118 9.98 -3.94 -15.94
CA LEU A 118 11.14 -4.82 -15.85
C LEU A 118 11.10 -5.81 -17.02
N PRO A 119 12.09 -5.79 -17.94
CA PRO A 119 12.24 -6.84 -18.93
C PRO A 119 12.37 -8.18 -18.21
N ARG A 120 11.45 -9.10 -18.50
CA ARG A 120 11.54 -10.52 -18.15
C ARG A 120 12.94 -11.01 -18.53
N PRO A 121 13.83 -11.39 -17.59
CA PRO A 121 15.10 -11.97 -17.94
C PRO A 121 14.81 -13.24 -18.74
N LYS A 122 15.38 -13.28 -19.94
CA LYS A 122 15.38 -14.43 -20.84
C LYS A 122 15.80 -15.66 -20.03
N ALA A 123 15.02 -16.73 -20.16
CA ALA A 123 15.31 -18.04 -19.59
C ALA A 123 16.79 -18.37 -19.82
N GLN A 124 17.55 -18.41 -18.72
CA GLN A 124 18.92 -18.86 -18.74
C GLN A 124 18.87 -20.38 -18.80
N ASP A 125 19.23 -20.88 -19.97
CA ASP A 125 19.33 -22.28 -20.34
C ASP A 125 20.42 -22.94 -19.48
N THR A 126 20.08 -23.46 -18.30
CA THR A 126 20.97 -24.33 -17.52
C THR A 126 20.87 -25.76 -18.06
N ARG A 127 21.31 -25.92 -19.31
CA ARG A 127 21.84 -27.19 -19.82
C ARG A 127 23.29 -27.30 -19.34
N GLY A 128 23.47 -27.95 -18.20
CA GLY A 128 24.80 -28.22 -17.68
C GLY A 128 24.73 -28.69 -16.25
N LEU A 129 24.39 -29.97 -16.06
CA LEU A 129 25.02 -30.88 -15.11
C LEU A 129 24.23 -32.20 -15.17
N ASP A 130 24.74 -33.07 -16.04
CA ASP A 130 24.53 -34.51 -15.97
C ASP A 130 24.73 -35.02 -14.54
N ALA A 131 23.88 -35.99 -14.17
CA ALA A 131 23.97 -36.77 -12.95
C ALA A 131 25.27 -37.62 -12.91
N PRO A 132 25.64 -38.17 -11.73
CA PRO A 132 25.18 -39.54 -11.47
C PRO A 132 24.89 -39.88 -9.98
N ARG A 133 23.85 -40.73 -9.81
CA ARG A 133 23.73 -41.94 -8.96
C ARG A 133 24.43 -42.05 -7.58
N GLN A 134 23.61 -42.60 -6.66
CA GLN A 134 23.85 -43.74 -5.74
C GLN A 134 24.06 -43.51 -4.24
N ASP A 135 23.18 -44.19 -3.50
CA ASP A 135 23.39 -45.03 -2.31
C ASP A 135 24.00 -44.43 -1.03
N SER A 136 23.18 -44.32 0.02
CA SER A 136 23.45 -45.02 1.28
C SER A 136 22.29 -44.90 2.28
N LEU A 137 21.81 -46.04 2.73
CA LEU A 137 20.94 -46.26 3.89
C LEU A 137 21.49 -45.55 5.15
N ASN A 138 20.63 -44.85 5.90
CA ASN A 138 20.70 -44.89 7.38
C ASN A 138 19.39 -44.38 8.03
N PRO A 139 18.57 -45.23 8.68
CA PRO A 139 17.49 -44.79 9.56
C PRO A 139 18.06 -44.51 10.96
N VAL A 140 18.19 -43.23 11.32
CA VAL A 140 18.50 -42.83 12.71
C VAL A 140 17.20 -42.85 13.54
N PRO A 141 17.18 -43.46 14.73
CA PRO A 141 15.95 -43.77 15.46
C PRO A 141 15.15 -42.54 15.89
N ALA A 142 13.83 -42.64 15.74
CA ALA A 142 12.87 -41.74 16.35
C ALA A 142 13.00 -41.80 17.88
N HIS A 143 13.54 -40.74 18.48
CA HIS A 143 13.50 -40.56 19.92
C HIS A 143 12.06 -40.23 20.32
N SER A 144 11.42 -41.19 20.98
CA SER A 144 10.07 -41.09 21.54
C SER A 144 10.00 -40.00 22.61
N ILE A 145 9.28 -38.92 22.32
CA ILE A 145 8.78 -38.00 23.33
C ILE A 145 7.51 -38.63 23.92
N THR A 146 7.67 -39.67 24.74
CA THR A 146 6.57 -40.29 25.49
C THR A 146 6.75 -40.21 27.00
N GLU A 147 7.71 -39.43 27.50
CA GLU A 147 8.14 -39.51 28.91
C GLU A 147 8.34 -38.13 29.59
N GLN A 148 7.73 -37.05 29.11
CA GLN A 148 7.66 -35.79 29.88
C GLN A 148 6.24 -35.49 30.37
N THR A 149 5.91 -36.17 31.47
CA THR A 149 5.25 -35.63 32.67
C THR A 149 3.88 -34.97 32.44
N THR A 150 2.71 -35.59 32.67
CA THR A 150 2.23 -36.32 33.87
C THR A 150 2.63 -35.68 35.20
N ARG A 151 2.02 -34.52 35.51
CA ARG A 151 1.84 -33.89 36.84
C ARG A 151 1.17 -32.53 36.53
N THR A 152 -0.07 -32.21 36.82
CA THR A 152 -0.92 -32.39 38.01
C THR A 152 -2.36 -32.06 37.59
N LEU A 153 -3.29 -33.01 37.69
CA LEU A 153 -4.71 -32.69 37.73
C LEU A 153 -5.27 -33.36 38.97
N ASP A 154 -5.36 -32.58 40.05
CA ASP A 154 -6.03 -32.98 41.28
C ASP A 154 -7.49 -33.32 41.01
N ARG A 155 -7.91 -34.46 41.58
CA ARG A 155 -9.27 -34.97 41.55
C ARG A 155 -10.07 -34.22 42.61
N VAL A 156 -10.94 -33.30 42.20
CA VAL A 156 -11.92 -32.67 43.09
C VAL A 156 -13.04 -33.68 43.38
N GLU A 157 -13.06 -34.26 44.58
CA GLU A 157 -14.24 -34.94 45.12
C GLU A 157 -15.32 -33.90 45.44
N ARG A 158 -16.50 -34.03 44.83
CA ARG A 158 -17.71 -33.36 45.28
C ARG A 158 -18.48 -34.28 46.22
N LYS A 159 -18.82 -33.73 47.39
CA LYS A 159 -19.77 -34.30 48.34
C LYS A 159 -21.09 -33.53 48.24
#